data_AF-A0AAV4JD05-F1
#
_entry.id   AF-A0AAV4JD05-F1
#
_cell.length_a   1.000
_cell.length_b   1.000
_cell.length_c   1.000
_cell.angle_alpha   90.00
_cell.angle_beta   90.00
_cell.angle_gamma   90.00
#
_symmetry.space_group_name_H-M   'P 1'
#
loop_
_entity.id
_entity.type
_entity.pdbx_description
1 polymer ?
#
loop_
_entity_poly.entity_id
_entity_poly.type
_entity_poly.pdbx_seq_one_letter_code
_entity_poly.pdbx_strand_id
1 'polypeptide(L)'
;MKKLHQFIESLFSLLFHLLKEVRECDTKMHVLHVLSFVIERVGSEIRPFIASLVQYLPLLWKESEEHNMLRCAILTSLIHLVQGYGSDSNQLWQFILPAIAISTDTTQEPHVYLLEDGLELWYVTLINAPGMSPELLKLFDNLPALLEITSENLRVCLKIIQCYVLLGSRDFMQAYSEILSASLLSLMTDIRTEGMVLILRTVELVLKAFPNEGPSVFQAMLPGIIGSILDEEENSVVVAMHLSLFGRILLQNQDFMWSAIQHIAAESSKDVCY
;
A
#
# COMPACT_ATOMS: atom_id res chain seq x y z
N MET A 1 -32.15 5.16 0.08
CA MET A 1 -31.26 6.34 0.12
C MET A 1 -31.99 7.69 0.08
N LYS A 2 -32.90 7.98 -0.88
CA LYS A 2 -33.58 9.30 -0.95
C LYS A 2 -34.26 9.79 0.34
N LYS A 3 -34.79 8.89 1.18
CA LYS A 3 -35.38 9.25 2.48
C LYS A 3 -34.34 9.61 3.55
N LEU A 4 -33.14 9.02 3.52
CA LEU A 4 -32.08 9.31 4.50
C LEU A 4 -31.52 10.72 4.28
N HIS A 5 -31.42 11.14 3.01
CA HIS A 5 -30.78 12.40 2.60
C HIS A 5 -31.35 13.64 3.33
N GLN A 6 -32.65 13.66 3.60
CA GLN A 6 -33.32 14.75 4.32
C GLN A 6 -32.93 14.85 5.81
N PHE A 7 -32.35 13.79 6.38
CA PHE A 7 -31.99 13.72 7.78
C PHE A 7 -30.48 13.68 8.00
N ILE A 8 -29.65 13.62 6.96
CA ILE A 8 -28.19 13.44 7.08
C ILE A 8 -27.56 14.55 7.92
N GLU A 9 -27.90 15.81 7.64
CA GLU A 9 -27.34 16.95 8.37
C GLU A 9 -27.62 16.87 9.87
N SER A 10 -28.89 16.65 10.23
CA SER A 10 -29.32 16.57 11.62
C SER A 10 -28.75 15.33 12.32
N LEU A 11 -28.75 14.17 11.65
CA LEU A 11 -28.17 12.93 12.14
C LEU A 11 -26.67 13.10 12.43
N PHE A 12 -25.92 13.63 11.48
CA PHE A 12 -24.47 13.79 11.61
C PHE A 12 -24.13 14.81 12.70
N SER A 13 -24.85 15.93 12.75
CA SER A 13 -24.70 16.94 13.79
C SER A 13 -24.93 16.37 15.20
N LEU A 14 -26.04 15.64 15.40
CA LEU A 14 -26.36 15.03 16.69
C LEU A 14 -25.36 13.96 17.11
N LEU A 15 -24.92 13.11 16.17
CA LEU A 15 -23.88 12.11 16.44
C LEU A 15 -22.53 12.76 16.78
N PHE A 16 -22.17 13.83 16.09
CA PHE A 16 -20.95 14.59 16.40
C PHE A 16 -21.03 15.27 17.77
N HIS A 17 -22.18 15.85 18.12
CA HIS A 17 -22.41 16.38 19.47
C HIS A 17 -22.26 15.29 20.54
N LEU A 18 -22.88 14.13 20.33
CA LEU A 18 -22.74 12.99 21.22
C LEU A 18 -21.28 12.55 21.37
N LEU A 19 -20.51 12.47 20.28
CA LEU A 19 -19.09 12.12 20.30
C LEU A 19 -18.27 13.04 21.21
N LYS A 20 -18.60 14.33 21.25
CA LYS A 20 -17.90 15.32 22.08
C LYS A 20 -18.31 15.28 23.55
N GLU A 21 -19.54 14.89 23.85
CA GLU A 21 -20.07 14.88 25.22
C GLU A 21 -19.66 13.63 26.01
N VAL A 22 -19.55 12.49 25.33
CA VAL A 22 -19.22 11.21 25.98
C VAL A 22 -17.76 11.16 26.42
N ARG A 23 -17.49 10.54 27.57
CA ARG A 23 -16.15 10.45 28.16
C ARG A 23 -15.54 9.07 27.99
N GLU A 24 -16.36 8.04 27.97
CA GLU A 24 -15.93 6.65 27.85
C GLU A 24 -15.41 6.36 26.44
N CYS A 25 -14.22 5.75 26.34
CA CYS A 25 -13.59 5.39 25.06
C CYS A 25 -14.48 4.46 24.24
N ASP A 26 -15.08 3.45 24.87
CA ASP A 26 -15.97 2.49 24.19
C ASP A 26 -17.16 3.20 23.52
N THR A 27 -17.77 4.15 24.22
CA THR A 27 -18.87 4.95 23.67
C THR A 27 -18.40 5.81 22.51
N LYS A 28 -17.23 6.47 22.62
CA LYS A 28 -16.64 7.23 21.50
C LYS A 28 -16.39 6.34 20.29
N MET A 29 -15.86 5.13 20.48
CA MET A 29 -15.64 4.16 19.41
C MET A 29 -16.95 3.78 18.71
N HIS A 30 -18.01 3.50 19.46
CA HIS A 30 -19.32 3.20 18.87
C HIS A 30 -19.88 4.37 18.07
N VAL A 31 -19.77 5.60 18.58
CA VAL A 31 -20.24 6.80 17.85
C VAL A 31 -19.42 7.02 16.57
N LEU A 32 -18.09 6.87 16.62
CA LEU A 32 -17.21 6.94 15.45
C LEU A 32 -17.56 5.88 14.40
N HIS A 33 -17.85 4.65 14.82
CA HIS A 33 -18.26 3.59 13.92
C HIS A 33 -19.59 3.92 13.22
N VAL A 34 -20.58 4.47 13.94
CA VAL A 34 -21.84 4.89 13.32
C VAL A 34 -21.62 6.06 12.35
N LEU A 35 -20.82 7.06 12.71
CA LEU A 35 -20.46 8.18 11.83
C LEU A 35 -19.78 7.67 10.55
N SER A 36 -18.81 6.77 10.71
CA SER A 36 -18.09 6.10 9.62
C SER A 36 -19.02 5.37 8.67
N PHE A 37 -19.96 4.60 9.21
CA PHE A 37 -20.97 3.91 8.42
C PHE A 37 -21.86 4.87 7.65
N VAL A 38 -22.26 6.00 8.24
CA VAL A 38 -23.03 7.04 7.55
C VAL A 38 -22.21 7.63 6.40
N ILE A 39 -20.94 7.97 6.63
CA ILE A 39 -20.03 8.49 5.59
C ILE A 39 -19.93 7.49 4.42
N GLU A 40 -19.71 6.21 4.72
CA GLU A 40 -19.59 5.16 3.72
C GLU A 40 -20.86 4.99 2.88
N ARG A 41 -22.04 5.03 3.52
CA ARG A 41 -23.33 4.86 2.83
C ARG A 41 -23.74 6.07 1.99
N VAL A 42 -23.37 7.28 2.42
CA VAL A 42 -23.71 8.54 1.74
C VAL A 42 -22.70 8.86 0.62
N GLY A 43 -21.44 8.45 0.79
CA GLY A 43 -20.39 8.73 -0.19
C GLY A 43 -20.06 10.21 -0.28
N SER A 44 -19.83 10.72 -1.48
CA SER A 44 -19.36 12.10 -1.71
C SER A 44 -20.33 13.19 -1.28
N GLU A 45 -21.63 12.89 -1.14
CA GLU A 45 -22.64 13.84 -0.67
C GLU A 45 -22.47 14.24 0.81
N ILE A 46 -21.63 13.52 1.57
CA ILE A 46 -21.41 13.80 3.00
C ILE A 46 -20.51 15.03 3.25
N ARG A 47 -19.73 15.45 2.25
CA ARG A 47 -18.70 16.51 2.35
C ARG A 47 -19.16 17.79 3.06
N PRO A 48 -20.38 18.33 2.85
CA PRO A 48 -20.82 19.54 3.54
C PRO A 48 -20.94 19.40 5.07
N PHE A 49 -21.04 18.16 5.58
CA PHE A 49 -21.41 17.88 6.97
C PHE A 49 -20.23 17.42 7.84
N ILE A 50 -19.10 17.02 7.25
CA ILE A 50 -17.98 16.36 7.95
C ILE A 50 -16.87 17.29 8.42
N ALA A 51 -16.92 18.60 8.12
CA ALA A 51 -15.86 19.54 8.44
C ALA A 51 -15.52 19.56 9.94
N SER A 52 -16.54 19.56 10.80
CA SER A 52 -16.36 19.53 12.26
C SER A 52 -15.70 18.24 12.75
N LEU A 53 -16.04 17.09 12.13
CA LEU A 53 -15.41 15.81 12.46
C LEU A 53 -13.93 15.81 12.06
N VAL A 54 -13.61 16.28 10.84
CA VAL A 54 -12.24 16.37 10.33
C VAL A 54 -11.35 17.22 11.25
N GLN A 55 -11.88 18.33 11.78
CA GLN A 55 -11.13 19.19 12.72
C GLN A 55 -10.97 18.55 14.11
N TYR A 56 -11.90 17.67 14.51
CA TYR A 56 -11.90 17.04 15.83
C TYR A 56 -10.99 15.80 15.90
N LEU A 57 -10.92 14.98 14.85
CA LEU A 57 -10.15 13.72 14.86
C LEU A 57 -8.66 13.89 15.25
N PRO A 58 -7.92 14.93 14.80
CA PRO A 58 -6.54 15.14 15.25
C PRO A 58 -6.42 15.38 16.77
N LEU A 59 -7.40 16.07 17.37
CA LEU A 59 -7.45 16.32 18.80
C LEU A 59 -7.74 15.02 19.54
N LEU A 60 -8.74 14.27 19.07
CA LEU A 60 -9.11 12.99 19.67
C LEU A 60 -7.97 11.98 19.59
N TRP A 61 -7.24 11.95 18.48
CA TRP A 61 -6.04 11.11 18.30
C TRP A 61 -5.00 11.39 19.37
N LYS A 62 -4.70 12.67 19.63
CA LYS A 62 -3.77 13.10 20.67
C LYS A 62 -4.27 12.75 22.07
N GLU A 63 -5.56 12.93 22.35
CA GLU A 63 -6.18 12.54 23.63
C GLU A 63 -6.16 11.02 23.85
N SER A 64 -6.13 10.24 22.77
CA SER A 64 -6.17 8.77 22.79
C SER A 64 -4.79 8.11 22.72
N GLU A 65 -3.70 8.82 23.05
CA GLU A 65 -2.33 8.31 22.92
C GLU A 65 -2.13 6.95 23.62
N GLU A 66 -2.72 6.77 24.80
CA GLU A 66 -2.70 5.53 25.60
C GLU A 66 -3.86 4.57 25.29
N HIS A 67 -4.70 4.89 24.31
CA HIS A 67 -5.94 4.16 24.00
C HIS A 67 -5.95 3.66 22.54
N ASN A 68 -5.13 2.63 22.26
CA ASN A 68 -4.94 2.11 20.91
C ASN A 68 -6.25 1.67 20.20
N MET A 69 -7.23 1.11 20.93
CA MET A 69 -8.52 0.73 20.33
C MET A 69 -9.32 1.94 19.81
N LEU A 70 -9.24 3.07 20.49
CA LEU A 70 -9.86 4.32 20.03
C LEU A 70 -9.10 4.88 18.82
N ARG A 71 -7.77 4.72 18.78
CA ARG A 71 -6.94 5.05 17.61
C ARG A 71 -7.30 4.19 16.40
N CYS A 72 -7.55 2.89 16.55
CA CYS A 72 -8.09 2.04 15.49
C CYS A 72 -9.40 2.62 14.93
N ALA A 73 -10.36 2.95 15.80
CA ALA A 73 -11.63 3.55 15.37
C ALA A 73 -11.46 4.90 14.65
N ILE A 74 -10.45 5.70 15.02
CA ILE A 74 -10.09 6.93 14.31
C ILE A 74 -9.53 6.60 12.91
N LEU A 75 -8.61 5.64 12.79
CA LEU A 75 -8.04 5.21 11.50
C LEU A 75 -9.14 4.69 10.56
N THR A 76 -10.05 3.84 11.06
CA THR A 76 -11.22 3.38 10.30
C THR A 76 -12.09 4.56 9.84
N SER A 77 -12.29 5.56 10.71
CA SER A 77 -13.03 6.78 10.34
C SER A 77 -12.33 7.56 9.24
N LEU A 78 -11.00 7.67 9.29
CA LEU A 78 -10.20 8.35 8.27
C LEU A 78 -10.28 7.63 6.92
N ILE A 79 -10.29 6.29 6.89
CA ILE A 79 -10.46 5.50 5.66
C ILE A 79 -11.74 5.93 4.93
N HIS A 80 -12.86 5.97 5.64
CA HIS A 80 -14.14 6.37 5.05
C HIS A 80 -14.19 7.85 4.67
N LEU A 81 -13.52 8.72 5.43
CA LEU A 81 -13.40 10.13 5.09
C LEU A 81 -12.61 10.31 3.78
N VAL A 82 -11.47 9.63 3.61
CA VAL A 82 -10.70 9.67 2.36
C VAL A 82 -11.56 9.21 1.18
N GLN A 83 -12.30 8.11 1.33
CA GLN A 83 -13.22 7.62 0.30
C GLN A 83 -14.33 8.63 -0.02
N GLY A 84 -14.90 9.29 0.99
CA GLY A 84 -15.93 10.34 0.81
C GLY A 84 -15.39 11.60 0.13
N TYR A 85 -14.15 11.99 0.41
CA TYR A 85 -13.48 13.10 -0.25
C TYR A 85 -12.92 12.76 -1.64
N GLY A 86 -12.59 11.50 -1.92
CA GLY A 86 -11.98 11.10 -3.19
C GLY A 86 -10.72 11.92 -3.50
N SER A 87 -10.65 12.50 -4.71
CA SER A 87 -9.52 13.31 -5.16
C SER A 87 -9.23 14.56 -4.32
N ASP A 88 -10.22 15.03 -3.54
CA ASP A 88 -10.05 16.18 -2.63
C ASP A 88 -9.54 15.77 -1.25
N SER A 89 -9.12 14.51 -1.07
CA SER A 89 -8.60 13.99 0.21
C SER A 89 -7.28 14.62 0.64
N ASN A 90 -6.58 15.32 -0.25
CA ASN A 90 -5.35 16.04 0.03
C ASN A 90 -5.47 17.09 1.15
N GLN A 91 -6.66 17.66 1.36
CA GLN A 91 -6.91 18.56 2.49
C GLN A 91 -6.83 17.88 3.87
N LEU A 92 -6.89 16.55 3.92
CA LEU A 92 -6.77 15.76 5.15
C LEU A 92 -5.34 15.31 5.44
N TRP A 93 -4.41 15.47 4.49
CA TRP A 93 -3.06 14.90 4.57
C TRP A 93 -2.22 15.40 5.73
N GLN A 94 -2.47 16.63 6.20
CA GLN A 94 -1.78 17.18 7.37
C GLN A 94 -1.91 16.27 8.61
N PHE A 95 -3.04 15.55 8.73
CA PHE A 95 -3.27 14.60 9.81
C PHE A 95 -3.09 13.15 9.37
N ILE A 96 -3.56 12.79 8.17
CA ILE A 96 -3.52 11.41 7.68
C ILE A 96 -2.09 10.89 7.53
N LEU A 97 -1.18 11.67 6.94
CA LEU A 97 0.18 11.16 6.68
C LEU A 97 0.96 10.88 7.97
N PRO A 98 0.95 11.76 8.99
CA PRO A 98 1.52 11.41 10.30
C PRO A 98 0.84 10.23 10.99
N ALA A 99 -0.50 10.10 10.86
CA ALA A 99 -1.22 8.98 11.44
C ALA A 99 -0.82 7.64 10.80
N ILE A 100 -0.68 7.61 9.46
CA ILE A 100 -0.13 6.45 8.74
C ILE A 100 1.28 6.16 9.25
N ALA A 101 2.18 7.15 9.22
CA ALA A 101 3.58 6.98 9.60
C ALA A 101 3.74 6.32 10.98
N ILE A 102 2.96 6.76 11.97
CA ILE A 102 2.98 6.18 13.32
C ILE A 102 2.39 4.77 13.34
N SER A 103 1.29 4.55 12.63
CA SER A 103 0.59 3.26 12.61
C SER A 103 1.40 2.18 11.88
N THR A 104 2.28 2.59 10.97
CA THR A 104 3.15 1.71 10.17
C THR A 104 4.59 1.69 10.65
N ASP A 105 4.91 2.27 11.80
CA ASP A 105 6.27 2.26 12.37
C ASP A 105 6.45 1.01 13.24
N THR A 106 7.14 0.01 12.70
CA THR A 106 7.38 -1.27 13.37
C THR A 106 8.33 -1.17 14.58
N THR A 107 8.97 -0.01 14.78
CA THR A 107 9.84 0.23 15.94
C THR A 107 9.07 0.67 17.19
N GLN A 108 7.78 1.03 17.05
CA GLN A 108 6.95 1.56 18.13
C GLN A 108 5.90 0.55 18.56
N GLU A 109 5.68 0.37 19.87
CA GLU A 109 4.70 -0.57 20.42
C GLU A 109 3.27 -0.46 19.85
N PRO A 110 2.72 0.74 19.55
CA PRO A 110 1.37 0.86 19.01
C PRO A 110 1.12 0.13 17.67
N HIS A 111 2.16 -0.17 16.88
CA HIS A 111 1.99 -0.83 15.58
C HIS A 111 1.23 -2.16 15.69
N VAL A 112 1.39 -2.90 16.79
CA VAL A 112 0.73 -4.20 17.01
C VAL A 112 -0.79 -4.09 16.92
N TYR A 113 -1.35 -2.94 17.29
CA TYR A 113 -2.79 -2.67 17.22
C TYR A 113 -3.18 -1.90 15.96
N LEU A 114 -2.34 -0.95 15.55
CA LEU A 114 -2.70 0.03 14.52
C LEU A 114 -2.36 -0.40 13.10
N LEU A 115 -1.52 -1.42 12.92
CA LEU A 115 -0.92 -1.72 11.63
C LEU A 115 -1.94 -2.07 10.54
N GLU A 116 -2.94 -2.89 10.85
CA GLU A 116 -3.94 -3.31 9.86
C GLU A 116 -4.74 -2.12 9.33
N ASP A 117 -5.32 -1.32 10.23
CA ASP A 117 -6.04 -0.10 9.87
C ASP A 117 -5.11 0.96 9.24
N GLY A 118 -3.86 1.04 9.68
CA GLY A 118 -2.85 1.95 9.16
C GLY A 118 -2.47 1.65 7.71
N LEU A 119 -2.29 0.37 7.38
CA LEU A 119 -2.02 -0.08 6.01
C LEU A 119 -3.22 0.14 5.09
N GLU A 120 -4.44 -0.13 5.56
CA GLU A 120 -5.66 0.15 4.78
C GLU A 120 -5.83 1.67 4.56
N LEU A 121 -5.60 2.50 5.58
CA LEU A 121 -5.61 3.95 5.44
C LEU A 121 -4.56 4.42 4.43
N TRP A 122 -3.36 3.84 4.46
CA TRP A 122 -2.31 4.16 3.50
C TRP A 122 -2.70 3.81 2.07
N TYR A 123 -3.18 2.58 1.85
CA TYR A 123 -3.64 2.13 0.54
C TYR A 123 -4.79 3.02 0.03
N VAL A 124 -5.79 3.29 0.87
CA VAL A 124 -6.94 4.13 0.52
C VAL A 124 -6.54 5.57 0.24
N THR A 125 -5.53 6.09 0.94
CA THR A 125 -4.95 7.42 0.65
C THR A 125 -4.29 7.46 -0.72
N LEU A 126 -3.52 6.44 -1.09
CA LEU A 126 -2.85 6.37 -2.38
C LEU A 126 -3.83 6.27 -3.56
N ILE A 127 -4.85 5.42 -3.47
CA ILE A 127 -5.82 5.24 -4.57
C ILE A 127 -6.71 6.48 -4.81
N ASN A 128 -6.85 7.35 -3.79
CA ASN A 128 -7.64 8.59 -3.87
C ASN A 128 -6.76 9.84 -3.99
N ALA A 129 -5.43 9.70 -4.02
CA ALA A 129 -4.52 10.82 -4.11
C ALA A 129 -4.61 11.50 -5.50
N PRO A 130 -4.76 12.83 -5.57
CA PRO A 130 -4.74 13.55 -6.85
C PRO A 130 -3.36 13.58 -7.51
N GLY A 131 -2.30 13.26 -6.77
CA GLY A 131 -0.92 13.22 -7.21
C GLY A 131 0.02 12.80 -6.07
N MET A 132 1.28 12.55 -6.39
CA MET A 132 2.30 12.24 -5.38
C MET A 132 2.85 13.53 -4.74
N SER A 133 2.86 13.62 -3.42
CA SER A 133 3.60 14.68 -2.69
C SER A 133 4.89 14.12 -2.07
N PRO A 134 5.88 14.97 -1.72
CA PRO A 134 7.09 14.51 -1.05
C PRO A 134 6.83 13.76 0.27
N GLU A 135 5.84 14.22 1.05
CA GLU A 135 5.48 13.61 2.33
C GLU A 135 4.81 12.25 2.14
N LEU A 136 3.94 12.13 1.13
CA LEU A 136 3.33 10.85 0.76
C LEU A 136 4.39 9.89 0.25
N LEU A 137 5.30 10.34 -0.62
CA LEU A 137 6.41 9.54 -1.13
C LEU A 137 7.31 9.00 0.00
N LYS A 138 7.62 9.85 0.98
CA LYS A 138 8.48 9.49 2.12
C LYS A 138 7.89 8.39 3.01
N LEU A 139 6.57 8.20 3.04
CA LEU A 139 5.97 7.09 3.80
C LEU A 139 6.50 5.72 3.35
N PHE A 140 6.98 5.60 2.12
CA PHE A 140 7.60 4.36 1.62
C PHE A 140 8.78 3.89 2.48
N ASP A 141 9.46 4.78 3.22
CA ASP A 141 10.56 4.44 4.13
C ASP A 141 10.16 3.36 5.16
N ASN A 142 8.89 3.26 5.54
CA ASN A 142 8.40 2.26 6.48
C ASN A 142 8.20 0.87 5.83
N LEU A 143 8.04 0.81 4.51
CA LEU A 143 7.59 -0.39 3.82
C LEU A 143 8.58 -1.57 3.89
N PRO A 144 9.91 -1.39 3.77
CA PRO A 144 10.85 -2.51 3.84
C PRO A 144 10.72 -3.32 5.13
N ALA A 145 10.67 -2.66 6.29
CA ALA A 145 10.51 -3.33 7.59
C ALA A 145 9.18 -4.07 7.70
N LEU A 146 8.11 -3.53 7.09
CA LEU A 146 6.80 -4.19 7.06
C LEU A 146 6.79 -5.48 6.25
N LEU A 147 7.55 -5.53 5.15
CA LEU A 147 7.66 -6.73 4.32
C LEU A 147 8.43 -7.85 5.04
N GLU A 148 9.35 -7.52 5.94
CA GLU A 148 10.13 -8.51 6.70
C GLU A 148 9.32 -9.15 7.84
N ILE A 149 8.42 -8.38 8.48
CA ILE A 149 7.80 -8.80 9.75
C ILE A 149 6.48 -9.57 9.55
N THR A 150 5.72 -9.31 8.48
CA THR A 150 4.36 -9.86 8.34
C THR A 150 4.04 -10.42 6.96
N SER A 151 3.82 -11.74 6.92
CA SER A 151 3.27 -12.41 5.73
C SER A 151 1.77 -12.16 5.55
N GLU A 152 1.06 -11.82 6.63
CA GLU A 152 -0.40 -11.61 6.63
C GLU A 152 -0.78 -10.34 5.85
N ASN A 153 0.04 -9.29 5.99
CA ASN A 153 -0.19 -8.01 5.33
C ASN A 153 0.48 -7.87 3.97
N LEU A 154 1.22 -8.89 3.51
CA LEU A 154 1.97 -8.87 2.26
C LEU A 154 1.11 -8.41 1.07
N ARG A 155 -0.14 -8.89 0.97
CA ARG A 155 -1.03 -8.52 -0.13
C ARG A 155 -1.32 -7.02 -0.17
N VAL A 156 -1.53 -6.39 0.99
CA VAL A 156 -1.79 -4.94 1.08
C VAL A 156 -0.51 -4.17 0.81
N CYS A 157 0.63 -4.60 1.37
CA CYS A 157 1.93 -3.99 1.08
C CYS A 157 2.27 -4.00 -0.42
N LEU A 158 2.05 -5.12 -1.11
CA LEU A 158 2.27 -5.21 -2.56
C LEU A 158 1.31 -4.29 -3.35
N LYS A 159 0.05 -4.14 -2.91
CA LYS A 159 -0.86 -3.15 -3.51
C LYS A 159 -0.38 -1.71 -3.31
N ILE A 160 0.14 -1.39 -2.12
CA ILE A 160 0.74 -0.09 -1.82
C ILE A 160 1.93 0.18 -2.76
N ILE A 161 2.83 -0.79 -2.95
CA ILE A 161 3.93 -0.68 -3.93
C ILE A 161 3.39 -0.39 -5.33
N GLN A 162 2.38 -1.13 -5.78
CA GLN A 162 1.78 -0.93 -7.10
C GLN A 162 1.22 0.48 -7.25
N CYS A 163 0.60 1.04 -6.19
CA CYS A 163 0.17 2.43 -6.18
C CYS A 163 1.35 3.40 -6.30
N TYR A 164 2.47 3.18 -5.59
CA TYR A 164 3.66 4.03 -5.73
C TYR A 164 4.28 3.99 -7.12
N VAL A 165 4.36 2.81 -7.73
CA VAL A 165 4.87 2.61 -9.11
C VAL A 165 4.03 3.43 -10.10
N LEU A 166 2.70 3.42 -9.95
CA LEU A 166 1.79 4.12 -10.85
C LEU A 166 1.66 5.62 -10.57
N LEU A 167 1.57 6.01 -9.29
CA LEU A 167 1.31 7.38 -8.85
C LEU A 167 2.60 8.21 -8.71
N GLY A 168 3.64 7.64 -8.08
CA GLY A 168 4.93 8.30 -7.88
C GLY A 168 5.83 8.26 -9.11
N SER A 169 5.57 7.31 -10.01
CA SER A 169 6.22 7.21 -11.31
C SER A 169 7.76 7.35 -11.22
N ARG A 170 8.35 8.26 -12.00
CA ARG A 170 9.81 8.47 -12.06
C ARG A 170 10.42 8.86 -10.71
N ASP A 171 9.77 9.72 -9.93
CA ASP A 171 10.32 10.18 -8.64
C ASP A 171 10.43 9.01 -7.66
N PHE A 172 9.42 8.13 -7.64
CA PHE A 172 9.46 6.90 -6.86
C PHE A 172 10.58 5.97 -7.31
N MET A 173 10.69 5.70 -8.62
CA MET A 173 11.74 4.81 -9.13
C MET A 173 13.14 5.34 -8.86
N GLN A 174 13.38 6.64 -8.98
CA GLN A 174 14.68 7.24 -8.68
C GLN A 174 15.06 7.13 -7.20
N ALA A 175 14.09 7.24 -6.30
CA ALA A 175 14.34 7.22 -4.86
C ALA A 175 14.43 5.80 -4.28
N TYR A 176 13.65 4.85 -4.81
CA TYR A 176 13.39 3.58 -4.13
C TYR A 176 13.60 2.31 -4.96
N SER A 177 14.09 2.38 -6.21
CA SER A 177 14.22 1.18 -7.05
C SER A 177 15.13 0.10 -6.46
N GLU A 178 16.26 0.48 -5.86
CA GLU A 178 17.21 -0.46 -5.26
C GLU A 178 16.63 -1.14 -4.02
N ILE A 179 15.96 -0.37 -3.16
CA ILE A 179 15.28 -0.89 -1.97
C ILE A 179 14.14 -1.82 -2.38
N LEU A 180 13.34 -1.40 -3.37
CA LEU A 180 12.24 -2.20 -3.90
C LEU A 180 12.73 -3.55 -4.44
N SER A 181 13.78 -3.56 -5.26
CA SER A 181 14.28 -4.80 -5.84
C SER A 181 14.86 -5.74 -4.79
N ALA A 182 15.61 -5.21 -3.82
CA ALA A 182 16.15 -5.97 -2.69
C ALA A 182 15.04 -6.58 -1.84
N SER A 183 14.01 -5.80 -1.47
CA SER A 183 12.88 -6.29 -0.67
C SER A 183 12.04 -7.34 -1.40
N LEU A 184 11.79 -7.19 -2.70
CA LEU A 184 11.06 -8.20 -3.46
C LEU A 184 11.88 -9.48 -3.65
N LEU A 185 13.19 -9.36 -3.87
CA LEU A 185 14.09 -10.52 -4.01
C LEU A 185 14.18 -11.32 -2.71
N SER A 186 14.31 -10.65 -1.56
CA SER A 186 14.39 -11.34 -0.27
C SER A 186 13.12 -12.14 0.02
N LEU A 187 11.94 -11.56 -0.29
CA LEU A 187 10.65 -12.24 -0.14
C LEU A 187 10.52 -13.50 -1.01
N MET A 188 11.18 -13.56 -2.18
CA MET A 188 11.08 -14.72 -3.07
C MET A 188 11.78 -15.98 -2.53
N THR A 189 12.66 -15.85 -1.51
CA THR A 189 13.47 -16.98 -1.02
C THR A 189 12.69 -18.01 -0.19
N ASP A 190 11.64 -17.59 0.52
CA ASP A 190 10.86 -18.45 1.43
C ASP A 190 9.37 -18.09 1.38
N ILE A 191 8.77 -18.15 0.18
CA ILE A 191 7.38 -17.80 -0.02
C ILE A 191 6.59 -18.88 -0.74
N ARG A 192 5.35 -19.07 -0.28
CA ARG A 192 4.38 -19.95 -0.95
C ARG A 192 4.06 -19.41 -2.35
N THR A 193 3.67 -20.31 -3.25
CA THR A 193 3.29 -20.00 -4.64
C THR A 193 2.36 -18.79 -4.77
N GLU A 194 1.32 -18.69 -3.93
CA GLU A 194 0.38 -17.56 -4.00
C GLU A 194 1.08 -16.21 -3.79
N GLY A 195 2.00 -16.14 -2.83
CA GLY A 195 2.79 -14.94 -2.56
C GLY A 195 3.78 -14.66 -3.69
N MET A 196 4.43 -15.70 -4.23
CA MET A 196 5.29 -15.60 -5.41
C MET A 196 4.56 -14.95 -6.59
N VAL A 197 3.34 -15.40 -6.89
CA VAL A 197 2.52 -14.82 -7.97
C VAL A 197 2.21 -13.35 -7.74
N LEU A 198 1.95 -12.92 -6.50
CA LEU A 198 1.71 -11.51 -6.18
C LEU A 198 2.98 -10.66 -6.37
N ILE A 199 4.14 -11.18 -5.99
CA ILE A 199 5.43 -10.52 -6.21
C ILE A 199 5.70 -10.39 -7.70
N LEU A 200 5.60 -11.48 -8.46
CA LEU A 200 5.84 -11.47 -9.91
C LEU A 200 4.89 -10.53 -10.66
N ARG A 201 3.62 -10.39 -10.22
CA ARG A 201 2.69 -9.38 -10.76
C ARG A 201 3.13 -7.96 -10.46
N THR A 202 3.75 -7.72 -9.31
CA THR A 202 4.29 -6.40 -8.94
C THR A 202 5.52 -6.08 -9.79
N VAL A 203 6.43 -7.05 -9.99
CA VAL A 203 7.56 -6.92 -10.93
C VAL A 203 7.05 -6.66 -12.35
N GLU A 204 6.04 -7.40 -12.79
CA GLU A 204 5.41 -7.21 -14.11
C GLU A 204 4.89 -5.78 -14.29
N LEU A 205 4.27 -5.21 -13.26
CA LEU A 205 3.78 -3.83 -13.29
C LEU A 205 4.93 -2.83 -13.46
N VAL A 206 6.03 -3.00 -12.73
CA VAL A 206 7.19 -2.12 -12.86
C VAL A 206 7.78 -2.22 -14.27
N LEU A 207 7.92 -3.41 -14.84
CA LEU A 207 8.39 -3.57 -16.22
C LEU A 207 7.45 -2.91 -17.24
N LYS A 208 6.13 -2.95 -17.01
CA LYS A 208 5.15 -2.24 -17.85
C LYS A 208 5.28 -0.73 -17.74
N ALA A 209 5.48 -0.21 -16.53
CA ALA A 209 5.58 1.22 -16.27
C ALA A 209 6.95 1.81 -16.67
N PHE A 210 8.02 1.01 -16.58
CA PHE A 210 9.41 1.39 -16.80
C PHE A 210 10.13 0.36 -17.69
N PRO A 211 9.81 0.29 -18.99
CA PRO A 211 10.36 -0.74 -19.88
C PRO A 211 11.87 -0.65 -20.09
N ASN A 212 12.47 0.54 -19.91
CA ASN A 212 13.91 0.74 -20.11
C ASN A 212 14.68 0.52 -18.80
N GLU A 213 14.21 1.11 -17.71
CA GLU A 213 14.88 1.11 -16.40
C GLU A 213 14.57 -0.18 -15.61
N GLY A 214 13.32 -0.65 -15.64
CA GLY A 214 12.83 -1.79 -14.87
C GLY A 214 13.64 -3.08 -15.05
N PRO A 215 14.05 -3.49 -16.27
CA PRO A 215 14.88 -4.67 -16.46
C PRO A 215 16.20 -4.61 -15.68
N SER A 216 16.85 -3.44 -15.64
CA SER A 216 18.09 -3.24 -14.89
C SER A 216 17.87 -3.33 -13.38
N VAL A 217 16.75 -2.79 -12.88
CA VAL A 217 16.36 -2.83 -11.47
C VAL A 217 16.18 -4.27 -10.97
N PHE A 218 15.61 -5.15 -11.81
CA PHE A 218 15.35 -6.55 -11.47
C PHE A 218 16.33 -7.55 -12.09
N GLN A 219 17.52 -7.09 -12.50
CA GLN A 219 18.52 -7.95 -13.14
C GLN A 219 18.88 -9.18 -12.28
N ALA A 220 18.95 -9.02 -10.95
CA ALA A 220 19.25 -10.09 -10.01
C ALA A 220 18.19 -11.22 -9.99
N MET A 221 16.97 -10.96 -10.45
CA MET A 221 15.91 -11.98 -10.53
C MET A 221 16.00 -12.82 -11.81
N LEU A 222 16.68 -12.32 -12.86
CA LEU A 222 16.70 -12.97 -14.19
C LEU A 222 17.25 -14.39 -14.19
N PRO A 223 18.34 -14.74 -13.47
CA PRO A 223 18.83 -16.10 -13.43
C PRO A 223 17.78 -17.08 -12.90
N GLY A 224 17.06 -16.72 -11.84
CA GLY A 224 15.98 -17.54 -11.29
C GLY A 224 14.78 -17.65 -12.22
N ILE A 225 14.41 -16.56 -12.90
CA ILE A 225 13.33 -16.55 -13.90
C ILE A 225 13.68 -17.49 -15.07
N ILE A 226 14.91 -17.41 -15.59
CA ILE A 226 15.36 -18.24 -16.71
C ILE A 226 15.52 -19.70 -16.29
N GLY A 227 16.10 -19.97 -15.12
CA GLY A 227 16.19 -21.31 -14.55
C GLY A 227 14.82 -21.96 -14.44
N SER A 228 13.84 -21.26 -13.85
CA SER A 228 12.45 -21.74 -13.74
C SER A 228 11.76 -22.01 -15.08
N ILE A 229 12.18 -21.38 -16.17
CA ILE A 229 11.64 -21.63 -17.53
C ILE A 229 12.31 -22.84 -18.18
N LEU A 230 13.61 -23.03 -17.95
CA LEU A 230 14.41 -24.09 -18.57
C LEU A 230 14.30 -25.42 -17.83
N ASP A 231 14.17 -25.35 -16.51
CA ASP A 231 13.97 -26.51 -15.64
C ASP A 231 12.50 -26.94 -15.62
N GLU A 232 12.24 -28.17 -15.18
CA GLU A 232 10.88 -28.71 -15.02
C GLU A 232 10.20 -28.14 -13.75
N GLU A 233 10.10 -26.81 -13.63
CA GLU A 233 9.32 -26.17 -12.57
C GLU A 233 7.87 -26.69 -12.60
N GLU A 234 7.47 -27.41 -11.56
CA GLU A 234 6.20 -28.12 -11.51
C GLU A 234 5.00 -27.15 -11.49
N ASN A 235 5.21 -25.91 -11.07
CA ASN A 235 4.15 -24.92 -10.96
C ASN A 235 3.91 -24.15 -12.26
N SER A 236 2.98 -24.66 -13.07
CA SER A 236 2.58 -24.04 -14.35
C SER A 236 2.20 -22.56 -14.26
N VAL A 237 1.65 -22.09 -13.14
CA VAL A 237 1.27 -20.67 -12.95
C VAL A 237 2.51 -19.80 -12.79
N VAL A 238 3.49 -20.26 -12.01
CA VAL A 238 4.76 -19.57 -11.80
C VAL A 238 5.56 -19.52 -13.11
N VAL A 239 5.65 -20.64 -13.83
CA VAL A 239 6.31 -20.69 -15.15
C VAL A 239 5.64 -19.73 -16.14
N ALA A 240 4.30 -19.69 -16.19
CA ALA A 240 3.58 -18.76 -17.06
C ALA A 240 3.88 -17.29 -16.72
N MET A 241 4.01 -16.95 -15.44
CA MET A 241 4.41 -15.61 -15.00
C MET A 241 5.86 -15.31 -15.40
N HIS A 242 6.79 -16.24 -15.19
CA HIS A 242 8.19 -16.10 -15.62
C HIS A 242 8.31 -15.90 -17.13
N LEU A 243 7.60 -16.69 -17.94
CA LEU A 243 7.52 -16.50 -19.39
C LEU A 243 6.96 -15.14 -19.78
N SER A 244 5.94 -14.64 -19.07
CA SER A 244 5.38 -13.29 -19.29
C SER A 244 6.41 -12.19 -19.00
N LEU A 245 7.18 -12.31 -17.92
CA LEU A 245 8.25 -11.37 -17.59
C LEU A 245 9.37 -11.42 -18.64
N PHE A 246 9.85 -12.61 -18.97
CA PHE A 246 10.88 -12.83 -19.98
C PHE A 246 10.45 -12.26 -21.34
N GLY A 247 9.26 -12.63 -21.82
CA GLY A 247 8.71 -12.14 -23.08
C GLY A 247 8.55 -10.63 -23.10
N ARG A 248 8.16 -10.02 -21.98
CA ARG A 248 8.04 -8.56 -21.87
C ARG A 248 9.39 -7.85 -21.99
N ILE A 249 10.40 -8.32 -21.26
CA ILE A 249 11.75 -7.74 -21.36
C ILE A 249 12.30 -7.92 -22.78
N LEU A 250 12.15 -9.11 -23.36
CA LEU A 250 12.57 -9.39 -24.73
C LEU A 250 11.90 -8.47 -25.75
N LEU A 251 10.59 -8.20 -25.62
CA LEU A 251 9.86 -7.38 -26.58
C LEU A 251 10.09 -5.88 -26.40
N GLN A 252 10.35 -5.41 -25.17
CA GLN A 252 10.46 -3.99 -24.86
C GLN A 252 11.91 -3.49 -24.77
N ASN A 253 12.88 -4.35 -24.47
CA ASN A 253 14.28 -4.00 -24.29
C ASN A 253 15.21 -5.15 -24.72
N GLN A 254 15.28 -5.37 -26.04
CA GLN A 254 16.03 -6.48 -26.66
C GLN A 254 17.53 -6.45 -26.32
N ASP A 255 18.14 -5.26 -26.36
CA ASP A 255 19.57 -5.10 -26.12
C ASP A 255 19.94 -5.52 -24.69
N PHE A 256 19.15 -5.09 -23.70
CA PHE A 256 19.32 -5.52 -22.32
C PHE A 256 19.14 -7.04 -22.19
N MET A 257 18.08 -7.61 -22.77
CA MET A 257 17.82 -9.04 -22.67
C MET A 257 18.96 -9.88 -23.24
N TRP A 258 19.47 -9.49 -24.41
CA TRP A 258 20.58 -10.20 -25.04
C TRP A 258 21.85 -10.12 -24.19
N SER A 259 22.18 -8.94 -23.68
CA SER A 259 23.32 -8.75 -22.77
C SER A 259 23.18 -9.59 -21.49
N ALA A 260 21.97 -9.65 -20.91
CA ALA A 260 21.71 -10.42 -19.70
C ALA A 260 21.85 -11.92 -19.94
N ILE A 261 21.32 -12.46 -21.05
CA ILE A 261 21.47 -13.88 -21.41
C ILE A 261 22.95 -14.24 -21.59
N GLN A 262 23.72 -13.39 -22.29
CA GLN A 262 25.16 -13.63 -22.48
C GLN A 262 25.91 -13.67 -21.15
N HIS A 263 25.57 -12.77 -20.23
CA HIS A 263 26.18 -12.73 -18.91
C HIS A 263 25.86 -13.99 -18.10
N ILE A 264 24.59 -14.37 -18.03
CA ILE A 264 24.13 -15.58 -17.31
C ILE A 264 24.77 -16.84 -17.90
N ALA A 265 24.80 -16.99 -19.23
CA ALA A 265 25.43 -18.13 -19.89
C ALA A 265 26.94 -18.23 -19.58
N ALA A 266 27.63 -17.09 -19.49
CA ALA A 266 29.05 -17.04 -19.14
C ALA A 266 29.32 -17.41 -17.67
N GLU A 267 28.40 -17.13 -16.76
CA GLU A 267 28.47 -17.54 -15.36
C GLU A 267 28.21 -19.04 -15.21
N SER A 268 27.13 -19.56 -15.81
CA SER A 268 26.82 -21.00 -15.77
C SER A 268 27.92 -21.87 -16.39
N SER A 269 28.63 -21.36 -17.40
CA SER A 269 29.75 -22.09 -18.02
C SER A 269 30.97 -22.23 -17.11
N LYS A 270 31.11 -21.38 -16.08
CA LYS A 270 32.22 -21.46 -15.10
C LYS A 270 31.97 -22.50 -14.01
N ASP A 271 30.71 -22.74 -13.65
CA ASP A 271 30.33 -23.70 -12.61
C ASP A 271 30.42 -25.16 -13.06
N VAL A 272 30.48 -25.43 -14.37
CA VAL A 272 30.63 -26.78 -14.95
C VAL A 272 32.11 -27.21 -15.05
N CYS A 273 33.06 -26.32 -14.77
CA CYS A 273 34.50 -26.61 -14.76
C CYS A 273 35.03 -26.81 -13.34
N TYR A 274 34.54 -27.82 -12.61
CA TYR A 274 35.18 -28.40 -11.42
C TYR A 274 34.98 -29.92 -11.38
#